data_AF-A0A6M3XY19-F1
#
_entry.id   AF-A0A6M3XY19-F1
#
_cell.length_a   1.000
_cell.length_b   1.000
_cell.length_c   1.000
_cell.angle_alpha   90.00
_cell.angle_beta   90.00
_cell.angle_gamma   90.00
#
_symmetry.space_group_name_H-M   'P 1'
#
loop_
_entity.id
_entity.type
_entity.pdbx_description
1 polymer ?
#
loop_
_entity_poly.entity_id
_entity_poly.type
_entity_poly.pdbx_seq_one_letter_code
_entity_poly.pdbx_strand_id
1 'polypeptide(L)'
;MTDNIFELVAPLVYESDLLKYTITVLVGFQSDGASVPRVPIAYMLFGDRAHHESVIHDYLYRIDAFPEVTRSRADDVFLEAMKCRGKGFFVRYAMWMGVRSGGWMAYHKKKVADKL
;
A
#
# COMPACT_ATOMS: atom_id res chain seq x y z
N MET A 1 0.84 17.16 -13.84
CA MET A 1 0.95 15.70 -14.05
C MET A 1 -0.17 15.10 -13.24
N THR A 2 -1.25 14.69 -13.88
CA THR A 2 -2.42 14.12 -13.22
C THR A 2 -2.02 12.85 -12.51
N ASP A 3 -2.02 12.87 -11.18
CA ASP A 3 -1.84 11.67 -10.37
C ASP A 3 -3.00 10.72 -10.70
N ASN A 4 -2.68 9.52 -11.19
CA ASN A 4 -3.68 8.52 -11.53
C ASN A 4 -4.25 7.96 -10.24
N ILE A 5 -5.37 8.52 -9.79
CA ILE A 5 -6.15 7.96 -8.69
C ILE A 5 -6.83 6.69 -9.19
N PHE A 6 -6.61 5.57 -8.49
CA PHE A 6 -7.24 4.30 -8.76
C PHE A 6 -8.38 4.08 -7.77
N GLU A 7 -9.55 3.71 -8.27
CA GLU A 7 -10.70 3.33 -7.47
C GLU A 7 -10.95 1.83 -7.60
N LEU A 8 -11.12 1.15 -6.47
CA LEU A 8 -11.47 -0.27 -6.48
C LEU A 8 -12.87 -0.47 -7.05
N VAL A 9 -12.97 -1.21 -8.16
CA VAL A 9 -14.25 -1.63 -8.77
C VAL A 9 -14.80 -2.93 -8.18
N ALA A 10 -13.99 -3.63 -7.39
CA ALA A 10 -14.36 -4.83 -6.66
C ALA A 10 -13.62 -4.87 -5.31
N PRO A 11 -14.15 -5.56 -4.27
CA PRO A 11 -13.45 -5.71 -3.02
C PRO A 11 -12.09 -6.39 -3.20
N LEU A 12 -11.06 -5.84 -2.55
CA LEU A 12 -9.74 -6.45 -2.47
C LEU A 12 -9.59 -7.14 -1.12
N VAL A 13 -9.40 -8.45 -1.14
CA VAL A 13 -9.18 -9.26 0.07
C VAL A 13 -7.74 -9.71 0.08
N TYR A 14 -7.06 -9.47 1.21
CA TYR A 14 -5.68 -9.88 1.42
C TYR A 14 -5.54 -10.55 2.78
N GLU A 15 -5.09 -11.80 2.78
CA GLU A 15 -4.76 -12.52 4.01
C GLU A 15 -3.30 -12.24 4.37
N SER A 16 -3.08 -11.62 5.53
CA SER A 16 -1.73 -11.34 6.03
C SER A 16 -1.32 -12.39 7.04
N ASP A 17 -0.22 -13.08 6.76
CA ASP A 17 0.43 -13.98 7.70
C ASP A 17 1.04 -13.22 8.89
N LEU A 18 1.55 -12.02 8.65
CA LEU A 18 2.11 -11.13 9.67
C LEU A 18 1.05 -10.64 10.65
N LEU A 19 -0.14 -10.30 10.18
CA LEU A 19 -1.22 -9.82 11.05
C LEU A 19 -2.09 -10.96 11.60
N LYS A 20 -2.00 -12.17 11.04
CA LYS A 20 -2.95 -13.27 11.28
C LYS A 20 -4.39 -12.79 11.13
N TYR A 21 -4.61 -11.98 10.10
CA TYR A 21 -5.88 -11.29 9.85
C TYR A 21 -6.11 -11.10 8.35
N THR A 22 -7.38 -11.13 7.95
CA THR A 22 -7.81 -10.90 6.58
C THR A 22 -8.24 -9.46 6.40
N ILE A 23 -7.41 -8.69 5.69
CA ILE A 23 -7.70 -7.29 5.34
C ILE A 23 -8.68 -7.29 4.17
N THR A 24 -9.81 -6.60 4.32
CA THR A 24 -10.80 -6.44 3.26
C THR A 24 -10.96 -4.97 2.95
N VAL A 25 -10.54 -4.56 1.76
CA VAL A 25 -10.74 -3.21 1.24
C VAL A 25 -11.97 -3.23 0.36
N LEU A 26 -12.98 -2.42 0.70
CA LEU A 26 -14.26 -2.40 -0.01
C LEU A 26 -14.15 -1.64 -1.33
N VAL A 27 -15.12 -1.93 -2.21
CA VAL A 27 -15.34 -1.18 -3.45
C VAL A 27 -15.49 0.32 -3.17
N GLY A 28 -14.96 1.15 -4.07
CA GLY A 28 -14.99 2.61 -3.94
C GLY A 28 -13.83 3.21 -3.14
N PHE A 29 -12.94 2.39 -2.58
CA PHE A 29 -11.71 2.90 -1.98
C PHE A 29 -10.79 3.50 -3.05
N GLN A 30 -10.33 4.72 -2.79
CA GLN A 30 -9.39 5.43 -3.66
C GLN A 30 -7.97 5.34 -3.09
N SER A 31 -7.06 4.88 -3.95
CA SER A 31 -5.62 4.83 -3.72
C SER A 31 -4.96 5.68 -4.80
N ASP A 32 -4.06 6.56 -4.40
CA ASP A 32 -3.20 7.35 -5.29
C ASP A 32 -2.03 6.52 -5.84
N GLY A 33 -2.00 5.22 -5.50
CA GLY A 33 -0.81 4.39 -5.59
C GLY A 33 0.18 4.83 -4.52
N ALA A 34 0.96 3.89 -3.99
CA ALA A 34 1.90 4.19 -2.92
C ALA A 34 2.73 5.42 -3.33
N SER A 35 2.63 6.50 -2.55
CA SER A 35 3.41 7.74 -2.65
C SER A 35 4.90 7.47 -2.33
N VAL A 36 5.45 6.45 -2.99
CA VAL A 36 6.86 6.10 -2.99
C VAL A 36 7.54 7.20 -3.79
N PRO A 37 8.63 7.81 -3.29
CA PRO A 37 9.43 8.71 -4.09
C PRO A 37 9.69 8.05 -5.44
N ARG A 38 9.59 8.81 -6.53
CA ARG A 38 9.77 8.35 -7.92
C ARG A 38 11.20 7.86 -8.14
N VAL A 39 11.59 6.77 -7.47
CA VAL A 39 12.87 6.09 -7.64
C VAL A 39 12.80 5.48 -9.04
N PRO A 40 13.57 6.01 -10.01
CA PRO A 40 13.37 5.73 -11.44
C PRO A 40 13.38 4.24 -11.78
N ILE A 41 14.10 3.44 -11.00
CA ILE A 41 14.29 2.00 -11.21
C ILE A 41 13.05 1.17 -10.81
N ALA A 42 12.30 1.56 -9.76
CA ALA A 42 11.14 0.79 -9.30
C ALA A 42 9.90 1.02 -10.20
N TYR A 43 9.73 2.25 -10.69
CA TYR A 43 8.64 2.60 -11.60
C TYR A 43 8.87 2.06 -13.02
N MET A 44 10.11 2.13 -13.55
CA MET A 44 10.43 1.59 -14.88
C MET A 44 10.28 0.06 -14.98
N LEU A 45 10.46 -0.68 -13.88
CA LEU A 45 10.30 -2.13 -13.89
C LEU A 45 8.87 -2.61 -13.56
N PHE A 46 8.06 -1.84 -12.81
CA PHE A 46 6.82 -2.36 -12.21
C PHE A 46 5.64 -1.37 -12.10
N GLY A 47 5.69 -0.22 -12.76
CA GLY A 47 4.66 0.82 -12.70
C GLY A 47 3.22 0.36 -13.02
N ASP A 48 3.07 -0.82 -13.62
CA ASP A 48 1.78 -1.41 -14.05
C ASP A 48 1.35 -2.64 -13.22
N ARG A 49 2.13 -3.05 -12.19
CA ARG A 49 1.94 -4.35 -11.49
C ARG A 49 1.89 -4.29 -9.96
N ALA A 50 2.09 -3.12 -9.36
CA ALA A 50 2.11 -2.94 -7.90
C ALA A 50 0.80 -2.35 -7.32
N HIS A 51 -0.29 -2.33 -8.11
CA HIS A 51 -1.55 -1.70 -7.71
C HIS A 51 -2.20 -2.35 -6.49
N HIS A 52 -2.09 -3.67 -6.35
CA HIS A 52 -2.79 -4.38 -5.26
C HIS A 52 -2.09 -4.17 -3.90
N GLU A 53 -0.76 -4.24 -3.86
CA GLU A 53 -0.01 -4.10 -2.61
C GLU A 53 -0.06 -2.66 -2.10
N SER A 54 -0.04 -1.68 -3.01
CA SER A 54 -0.18 -0.27 -2.65
C SER A 54 -1.57 0.04 -2.09
N VAL A 55 -2.64 -0.53 -2.65
CA VAL A 55 -4.00 -0.38 -2.10
C VAL A 55 -4.09 -0.89 -0.67
N ILE A 56 -3.50 -2.05 -0.36
CA ILE A 56 -3.48 -2.58 1.02
C ILE A 56 -2.71 -1.65 1.96
N HIS A 57 -1.55 -1.13 1.52
CA HIS A 57 -0.75 -0.20 2.30
C HIS A 57 -1.51 1.11 2.57
N ASP A 58 -2.07 1.73 1.54
CA ASP A 58 -2.82 2.99 1.64
C ASP A 58 -4.07 2.83 2.50
N TYR A 59 -4.73 1.67 2.44
CA TYR A 59 -5.87 1.35 3.30
C TYR A 59 -5.45 1.26 4.77
N LEU A 60 -4.42 0.49 5.10
CA LEU A 60 -3.90 0.35 6.47
C LEU A 60 -3.33 1.66 7.04
N TYR A 61 -3.07 2.64 6.17
CA TYR A 61 -2.62 3.97 6.53
C TYR A 61 -3.76 4.93 6.95
N ARG A 62 -5.01 4.55 6.70
CA ARG A 62 -6.20 5.32 7.10
C ARG A 62 -6.46 5.19 8.60
N ILE A 63 -7.08 6.22 9.18
CA ILE A 63 -7.36 6.28 10.62
C ILE A 63 -8.34 5.20 11.07
N ASP A 64 -9.32 4.92 10.23
CA ASP A 64 -10.42 3.97 10.44
C ASP A 64 -10.20 2.67 9.66
N ALA A 65 -8.95 2.36 9.32
CA ALA A 65 -8.59 1.08 8.74
C ALA A 65 -8.85 -0.05 9.75
N PHE A 66 -9.34 -1.19 9.23
CA PHE A 66 -9.51 -2.39 10.04
C PHE A 66 -8.72 -3.57 9.46
N PRO A 67 -7.82 -4.20 10.23
CA PRO A 67 -7.49 -3.89 11.63
C PRO A 67 -6.65 -2.61 11.74
N GLU A 68 -6.77 -1.89 12.87
CA GLU A 68 -5.88 -0.76 13.15
C GLU A 68 -4.47 -1.29 13.38
N VAL A 69 -3.51 -0.81 12.59
CA VAL A 69 -2.12 -1.25 12.66
C VAL A 69 -1.20 -0.05 12.78
N THR A 70 -0.07 -0.25 13.43
CA THR A 70 0.98 0.75 13.44
C THR A 70 1.56 0.93 12.05
N ARG A 71 2.09 2.11 11.76
CA ARG A 71 2.80 2.42 10.52
C ARG A 71 3.82 1.35 10.12
N SER A 72 4.66 0.93 11.07
CA SER A 72 5.64 -0.14 10.84
C SER A 72 4.98 -1.42 10.36
N ARG A 73 3.86 -1.82 10.99
CA ARG A 73 3.14 -3.02 10.60
C ARG A 73 2.53 -2.90 9.22
N ALA A 74 1.98 -1.73 8.86
CA ALA A 74 1.51 -1.47 7.50
C ALA A 74 2.64 -1.60 6.48
N ASP A 75 3.82 -1.03 6.76
CA ASP A 75 5.01 -1.14 5.90
C ASP A 75 5.48 -2.61 5.79
N ASP A 76 5.47 -3.37 6.89
CA ASP A 76 5.87 -4.78 6.89
C ASP A 76 4.87 -5.66 6.11
N VAL A 77 3.57 -5.37 6.19
CA VAL A 77 2.52 -6.00 5.36
C VAL A 77 2.71 -5.67 3.88
N PHE A 78 3.14 -4.45 3.56
CA PHE A 78 3.48 -4.10 2.18
C PHE A 78 4.65 -4.94 1.66
N LEU A 79 5.69 -5.13 2.47
CA LEU A 79 6.83 -6.00 2.14
C LEU A 79 6.40 -7.48 1.97
N GLU A 80 5.51 -7.96 2.83
CA GLU A 80 4.92 -9.30 2.74
C GLU A 80 4.12 -9.47 1.44
N ALA A 81 3.21 -8.56 1.13
CA ALA A 81 2.38 -8.61 -0.07
C ALA A 81 3.26 -8.65 -1.35
N MET A 82 4.32 -7.83 -1.38
CA MET A 82 5.31 -7.84 -2.45
C MET A 82 6.06 -9.18 -2.57
N LYS A 83 6.39 -9.81 -1.43
CA LYS A 83 7.00 -11.15 -1.39
C LYS A 83 6.03 -12.20 -1.93
N CYS A 84 4.76 -12.16 -1.55
CA CYS A 84 3.74 -13.09 -2.03
C CYS A 84 3.53 -13.01 -3.55
N ARG A 85 3.68 -11.81 -4.13
CA ARG A 85 3.64 -11.62 -5.59
C ARG A 85 4.95 -11.95 -6.32
N GLY A 86 5.96 -12.46 -5.61
CA GLY A 86 7.23 -12.87 -6.21
C GLY A 86 8.17 -11.72 -6.58
N LYS A 87 8.02 -10.53 -5.98
CA LYS A 87 8.96 -9.43 -6.24
C LYS A 87 10.35 -9.77 -5.70
N GLY A 88 11.37 -9.48 -6.50
CA GLY A 88 12.77 -9.72 -6.15
C GLY A 88 13.17 -9.04 -4.84
N PHE A 89 14.06 -9.69 -4.08
CA PHE A 89 14.47 -9.26 -2.74
C PHE A 89 14.92 -7.78 -2.68
N PHE A 90 15.80 -7.37 -3.60
CA PHE A 90 16.33 -6.01 -3.63
C PHE A 90 15.25 -4.96 -3.89
N VAL A 91 14.30 -5.27 -4.79
CA VAL A 91 13.22 -4.36 -5.17
C VAL A 91 12.28 -4.13 -4.00
N ARG A 92 11.77 -5.22 -3.40
CA ARG A 92 10.82 -5.10 -2.29
C ARG A 92 11.43 -4.40 -1.07
N TYR A 93 12.72 -4.62 -0.82
CA TYR A 93 13.43 -4.00 0.30
C TYR A 93 13.69 -2.50 0.05
N ALA A 94 14.07 -2.12 -1.17
CA ALA A 94 14.20 -0.71 -1.55
C ALA A 94 12.86 0.04 -1.40
N MET A 95 11.75 -0.57 -1.84
CA MET A 95 10.41 0.02 -1.69
C MET A 95 9.99 0.13 -0.22
N TRP A 96 10.24 -0.92 0.59
CA TRP A 96 9.98 -0.91 2.03
C TRP A 96 10.79 0.16 2.76
N MET A 97 12.08 0.34 2.42
CA MET A 97 12.89 1.43 2.98
C MET A 97 12.35 2.82 2.59
N GLY A 98 11.83 2.96 1.37
CA GLY A 98 11.20 4.19 0.89
C GLY A 98 9.98 4.60 1.74
N VAL A 99 9.04 3.69 1.95
CA VAL A 99 7.85 3.97 2.78
C VAL A 99 8.21 4.20 4.25
N ARG A 100 9.23 3.49 4.76
CA ARG A 100 9.65 3.61 6.15
C ARG A 100 10.32 4.95 6.47
N SER A 101 11.03 5.53 5.49
CA SER A 101 11.68 6.84 5.59
C SER A 101 10.77 8.02 5.26
N GLY A 102 9.84 7.87 4.30
CA GLY A 102 9.00 8.97 3.79
C GLY A 102 7.53 8.96 4.25
N GLY A 103 7.00 7.82 4.68
CA GLY A 103 5.56 7.65 4.93
C GLY A 103 5.01 8.34 6.18
N TRP A 104 5.84 8.99 6.99
CA TRP A 104 5.41 9.63 8.24
C TRP A 104 4.45 10.81 8.02
N MET A 105 4.53 11.49 6.87
CA MET A 105 3.70 12.67 6.59
C MET A 105 2.25 12.34 6.25
N ALA A 106 1.91 11.13 5.83
CA ALA A 106 0.57 10.75 5.37
C ALA A 106 -0.21 9.86 6.34
N TYR A 107 0.48 9.25 7.31
CA TYR A 107 -0.09 8.28 8.25
C TYR A 107 -1.19 8.89 9.13
N HIS A 108 -2.35 8.23 9.20
CA HIS A 108 -3.49 8.62 10.05
C HIS A 108 -3.98 10.06 9.85
N LYS A 109 -3.95 10.57 8.61
CA LYS A 109 -4.50 11.89 8.28
C LYS A 109 -5.83 11.85 7.56
N LYS A 110 -6.17 10.72 6.95
CA LYS A 110 -7.37 10.54 6.13
C LYS A 110 -8.16 9.32 6.61
N LYS A 111 -9.47 9.38 6.46
CA LYS A 111 -10.38 8.25 6.63
C LYS A 111 -10.44 7.41 5.36
N VAL A 112 -10.92 6.18 5.48
CA VAL A 112 -11.16 5.25 4.36
C VAL A 112 -12.17 5.86 3.38
N ALA A 113 -13.18 6.59 3.88
CA ALA A 113 -14.18 7.26 3.06
C ALA A 113 -13.66 8.56 2.38
N ASP A 114 -12.51 9.08 2.80
CA ASP A 114 -11.97 10.31 2.23
C ASP A 114 -11.38 10.03 0.84
N LYS A 115 -12.00 10.64 -0.16
CA LYS A 115 -11.52 10.65 -1.55
C LYS A 115 -10.18 11.38 -1.67
N LEU A 116 -9.34 10.88 -2.57
CA LEU A 116 -8.00 11.43 -2.84
C LEU A 116 -8.05 12.51 -3.92
#